data_AF-A0A6G1R919-F1
#
_entry.id   AF-A0A6G1R919-F1
#
_cell.length_a   1.000
_cell.length_b   1.000
_cell.length_c   1.000
_cell.angle_alpha   90.00
_cell.angle_beta   90.00
_cell.angle_gamma   90.00
#
_symmetry.space_group_name_H-M   'P 1'
#
loop_
_entity.id
_entity.type
_entity.pdbx_description
1 polymer ?
#
loop_
_entity_poly.entity_id
_entity_poly.type
_entity_poly.pdbx_seq_one_letter_code
_entity_poly.pdbx_strand_id
1 'polypeptide(L)'
;MGYEFGKGLGKNCDGRVEPVQAVVLPRGKSLDQCAEVLQKKKQGKLGPDKSRKGQAKGSGPGRSSRKPSRNVFDFLNEKLRGKSTGEKAGGMALPERSSKEIYHASKSTKKALSVRLFQTMEKIDQTQKDIRGIQQALARNAGRHSIATAQLEEKLANAHKQLGQLQAQEASLQREQKKADTHKKMTEF
;
A
#
# COMPACT_ATOMS: atom_id res chain seq x y z
N MET A 1 -6.20 -32.53 3.38
CA MET A 1 -4.86 -32.12 3.86
C MET A 1 -4.89 -32.11 5.38
N GLY A 2 -4.87 -33.29 5.99
CA GLY A 2 -4.95 -33.46 7.45
C GLY A 2 -3.63 -33.98 8.01
N TYR A 3 -3.52 -34.01 9.33
CA TYR A 3 -2.41 -34.68 10.01
C TYR A 3 -2.59 -36.20 9.91
N GLU A 4 -1.56 -36.91 9.45
CA GLU A 4 -1.48 -38.37 9.49
C GLU A 4 -0.52 -38.78 10.61
N PHE A 5 -0.93 -39.76 11.43
CA PHE A 5 -0.12 -40.23 12.55
C PHE A 5 1.25 -40.74 12.06
N GLY A 6 2.32 -40.22 12.64
CA GLY A 6 3.70 -40.56 12.26
C GLY A 6 4.26 -39.79 11.05
N LYS A 7 3.47 -38.91 10.41
CA LYS A 7 3.94 -38.03 9.34
C LYS A 7 3.95 -36.57 9.77
N GLY A 8 4.90 -35.82 9.23
CA GLY A 8 5.02 -34.40 9.48
C GLY A 8 3.85 -33.61 8.90
N LEU A 9 3.52 -32.48 9.51
CA LEU A 9 2.53 -31.54 8.96
C LEU A 9 3.08 -30.85 7.69
N GLY A 10 2.30 -30.81 6.61
CA GLY A 10 2.64 -30.07 5.38
C GLY A 10 2.29 -30.82 4.10
N LYS A 11 2.36 -30.15 2.94
CA LYS A 11 2.01 -30.75 1.63
C LYS A 11 2.87 -31.98 1.29
N ASN A 12 4.12 -31.98 1.75
CA ASN A 12 5.12 -33.00 1.47
C ASN A 12 5.41 -33.90 2.69
N CYS A 13 4.65 -33.78 3.78
CA CYS A 13 4.89 -34.51 5.04
C CYS A 13 6.21 -34.21 5.78
N ASP A 14 6.87 -33.08 5.48
CA ASP A 14 8.19 -32.69 6.05
C ASP A 14 8.11 -32.01 7.45
N GLY A 15 6.92 -31.88 8.04
CA GLY A 15 6.76 -31.25 9.34
C GLY A 15 7.40 -32.07 10.48
N ARG A 16 7.57 -31.43 11.65
CA ARG A 16 8.08 -32.11 12.84
C ARG A 16 7.07 -33.16 13.32
N VAL A 17 7.55 -34.38 13.53
CA VAL A 17 6.74 -35.50 14.07
C VAL A 17 6.78 -35.51 15.60
N GLU A 18 7.88 -35.03 16.18
CA GLU A 18 8.07 -34.95 17.63
C GLU A 18 7.07 -33.98 18.29
N PRO A 19 6.41 -34.39 19.38
CA PRO A 19 5.47 -33.54 20.09
C PRO A 19 6.17 -32.30 20.65
N VAL A 20 5.55 -31.13 20.44
CA VAL A 20 6.04 -29.85 20.97
C VAL A 20 5.22 -29.46 22.19
N GLN A 21 5.90 -29.05 23.26
CA GLN A 21 5.25 -28.60 24.48
C GLN A 21 4.46 -27.30 24.24
N ALA A 22 3.18 -27.29 24.61
CA ALA A 22 2.36 -26.10 24.59
C ALA A 22 2.76 -25.15 25.74
N VAL A 23 3.14 -23.92 25.41
CA VAL A 23 3.48 -22.88 26.39
C VAL A 23 2.40 -21.81 26.36
N VAL A 24 1.72 -21.61 27.50
CA VAL A 24 0.70 -20.57 27.63
C VAL A 24 1.37 -19.22 27.88
N LEU A 25 1.17 -18.28 26.96
CA LEU A 25 1.69 -16.92 27.06
C LEU A 25 0.70 -15.99 27.81
N PRO A 26 1.20 -14.96 28.51
CA PRO A 26 0.35 -13.98 29.18
C PRO A 26 -0.53 -13.22 28.19
N ARG A 27 -1.81 -13.06 28.53
CA ARG A 27 -2.78 -12.32 27.71
C ARG A 27 -2.42 -10.83 27.65
N GLY A 28 -2.66 -10.19 26.51
CA GLY A 28 -2.48 -8.75 26.33
C GLY A 28 -1.04 -8.30 26.04
N LYS A 29 -0.10 -9.22 25.78
CA LYS A 29 1.27 -8.89 25.34
C LYS A 29 1.51 -9.40 23.91
N SER A 30 2.38 -8.71 23.17
CA SER A 30 2.78 -9.18 21.84
C SER A 30 3.65 -10.43 21.94
N LEU A 31 3.64 -11.26 20.88
CA LEU A 31 4.50 -12.44 20.79
C LEU A 31 5.98 -12.06 20.88
N ASP A 32 6.36 -10.93 20.31
CA ASP A 32 7.73 -10.42 20.35
C ASP A 32 8.19 -10.12 21.78
N GLN A 33 7.33 -9.48 22.59
CA GLN A 33 7.63 -9.23 24.00
C GLN A 33 7.73 -10.53 24.81
N CYS A 34 6.92 -11.53 24.47
CA CYS A 34 6.98 -12.84 25.12
C CYS A 34 8.28 -13.57 24.78
N ALA A 35 8.71 -13.52 23.52
CA ALA A 35 9.98 -14.09 23.08
C ALA A 35 11.17 -13.41 23.77
N GLU A 36 11.15 -12.08 23.86
CA GLU A 36 12.20 -11.30 24.52
C GLU A 36 12.32 -11.64 26.01
N VAL A 37 11.19 -11.74 26.73
CA VAL A 37 11.18 -12.15 28.15
C VAL A 37 11.71 -13.57 28.32
N LEU A 38 11.34 -14.51 27.46
CA LEU A 38 11.85 -15.89 27.51
C LEU A 38 13.36 -15.95 27.24
N GLN A 39 13.86 -15.18 26.28
CA GLN A 39 15.30 -15.08 26.00
C GLN A 39 16.06 -14.45 27.16
N LYS A 40 15.54 -13.37 27.75
CA LYS A 40 16.12 -12.70 28.93
C LYS A 40 16.15 -13.62 30.15
N LYS A 41 15.11 -14.44 30.35
CA LYS A 41 15.08 -15.47 31.40
C LYS A 41 16.15 -16.55 31.18
N LYS A 42 16.29 -17.05 29.95
CA LYS A 42 17.33 -18.05 29.60
C LYS A 42 18.75 -17.50 29.78
N GLN A 43 18.95 -16.20 29.56
CA GLN A 43 20.23 -15.51 29.77
C GLN A 43 20.49 -15.11 31.23
N GLY A 44 19.63 -15.47 32.18
CA GLY A 44 19.81 -15.18 33.61
C GLY A 44 19.72 -13.68 33.99
N LYS A 45 19.22 -12.82 33.09
CA LYS A 45 19.23 -11.35 33.28
C LYS A 45 17.99 -10.78 33.97
N LEU A 46 17.07 -11.63 34.42
CA LEU A 46 15.89 -11.21 35.20
C LEU A 46 16.02 -11.75 36.61
N GLY A 47 16.44 -10.88 37.54
CA GLY A 47 16.46 -11.19 38.97
C GLY A 47 15.05 -11.47 39.49
N PRO A 48 14.90 -12.26 40.57
CA PRO A 48 13.61 -12.55 41.16
C PRO A 48 13.22 -11.35 42.02
N ASP A 49 12.36 -10.45 41.54
CA ASP A 49 11.82 -9.44 42.44
C ASP A 49 10.37 -9.02 42.15
N LYS A 50 9.55 -9.32 43.15
CA LYS A 50 8.34 -8.61 43.60
C LYS A 50 7.09 -8.59 42.72
N SER A 51 6.20 -9.51 43.09
CA SER A 51 4.80 -9.20 43.37
C SER A 51 4.65 -7.90 44.16
N ARG A 52 4.04 -6.86 43.59
CA ARG A 52 3.45 -5.74 44.36
C ARG A 52 2.07 -5.36 43.84
N LYS A 53 1.11 -5.86 44.60
CA LYS A 53 -0.22 -5.34 44.94
C LYS A 53 -0.19 -3.82 45.19
N GLY A 54 -1.28 -3.11 44.89
CA GLY A 54 -1.67 -1.89 45.60
C GLY A 54 -1.83 -0.61 44.78
N GLN A 55 -2.98 0.05 44.98
CA GLN A 55 -3.46 1.31 44.43
C GLN A 55 -2.52 2.52 44.60
N ALA A 56 -2.69 3.56 43.77
CA ALA A 56 -2.88 4.92 44.27
C ALA A 56 -3.44 5.87 43.19
N LYS A 57 -4.49 6.56 43.60
CA LYS A 57 -5.15 7.72 43.00
C LYS A 57 -4.19 8.91 43.08
N GLY A 58 -4.00 9.63 41.98
CA GLY A 58 -3.13 10.81 41.93
C GLY A 58 -3.60 11.76 40.84
N SER A 59 -4.62 12.55 41.16
CA SER A 59 -5.04 13.71 40.39
C SER A 59 -3.99 14.80 40.56
N GLY A 60 -3.40 15.26 39.47
CA GLY A 60 -2.51 16.43 39.45
C GLY A 60 -2.96 17.39 38.36
N PRO A 61 -3.48 18.59 38.69
CA PRO A 61 -3.78 19.62 37.71
C PRO A 61 -2.51 20.45 37.51
N GLY A 62 -1.89 20.35 36.34
CA GLY A 62 -0.66 21.10 36.10
C GLY A 62 -0.01 20.79 34.76
N ARG A 63 -0.68 21.14 33.66
CA ARG A 63 0.02 21.31 32.38
C ARG A 63 -0.53 22.52 31.65
N SER A 64 0.18 23.63 31.87
CA SER A 64 0.37 24.74 30.94
C SER A 64 0.05 24.33 29.49
N SER A 65 -0.88 25.07 28.90
CA SER A 65 -1.33 24.99 27.52
C SER A 65 -0.18 25.26 26.54
N ARG A 66 0.67 24.25 26.32
CA ARG A 66 1.59 24.23 25.19
C ARG A 66 0.74 24.07 23.93
N LYS A 67 0.69 25.11 23.11
CA LYS A 67 0.12 25.05 21.76
C LYS A 67 0.70 23.83 21.05
N PRO A 68 -0.12 23.02 20.35
CA PRO A 68 0.38 21.83 19.66
C PRO A 68 1.49 22.23 18.69
N SER A 69 2.61 21.50 18.72
CA SER A 69 3.70 21.67 17.78
C SER A 69 3.15 21.49 16.36
N ARG A 70 3.39 22.47 15.49
CA ARG A 70 2.88 22.49 14.13
C ARG A 70 3.39 21.28 13.37
N ASN A 71 2.50 20.40 12.93
CA ASN A 71 2.87 19.21 12.16
C ASN A 71 3.09 19.57 10.68
N VAL A 72 3.81 18.71 9.96
CA VAL A 72 4.05 18.88 8.51
C VAL A 72 2.73 18.95 7.73
N PHE A 73 1.71 18.24 8.21
CA PHE A 73 0.36 18.31 7.67
C PHE A 73 -0.31 19.65 7.94
N ASP A 74 -0.09 20.27 9.11
CA ASP A 74 -0.61 21.61 9.39
C ASP A 74 0.04 22.68 8.51
N PHE A 75 1.32 22.51 8.18
CA PHE A 75 2.04 23.36 7.23
C PHE A 75 1.52 23.19 5.80
N LEU A 76 1.36 21.95 5.34
CA LEU A 76 0.77 21.67 4.02
C LEU A 76 -0.67 22.20 3.94
N ASN A 77 -1.46 22.01 4.99
CA ASN A 77 -2.82 22.51 5.06
C ASN A 77 -2.87 24.03 5.00
N GLU A 78 -1.97 24.75 5.67
CA GLU A 78 -1.91 26.21 5.55
C GLU A 78 -1.53 26.67 4.13
N LYS A 79 -0.58 25.98 3.49
CA LYS A 79 -0.14 26.31 2.13
C LYS A 79 -1.19 26.00 1.06
N LEU A 80 -1.96 24.94 1.26
CA LEU A 80 -3.04 24.53 0.34
C LEU A 80 -4.32 25.33 0.56
N ARG A 81 -4.62 25.75 1.80
CA ARG A 81 -5.89 26.41 2.14
C ARG A 81 -5.98 27.86 1.72
N GLY A 82 -4.90 28.47 1.23
CA GLY A 82 -4.88 29.85 0.74
C GLY A 82 -5.13 30.86 1.86
N LYS A 83 -4.21 31.80 2.08
CA LYS A 83 -4.43 32.89 3.03
C LYS A 83 -5.54 33.80 2.50
N SER A 84 -6.78 33.60 2.95
CA SER A 84 -7.89 34.52 2.71
C SER A 84 -7.85 35.67 3.72
N THR A 85 -6.88 36.56 3.59
CA THR A 85 -6.96 37.97 4.02
C THR A 85 -5.83 38.73 3.34
N GLY A 86 -6.20 39.80 2.64
CA GLY A 86 -5.49 40.39 1.52
C GLY A 86 -4.07 40.86 1.79
N GLU A 87 -3.25 40.81 0.74
CA GLU A 87 -2.51 41.96 0.22
C GLU A 87 -1.90 41.65 -1.16
N LYS A 88 -2.33 42.48 -2.12
CA LYS A 88 -1.71 42.97 -3.36
C LYS A 88 -0.72 42.09 -4.15
N ALA A 89 -1.16 41.82 -5.38
CA ALA A 89 -0.46 42.07 -6.66
C ALA A 89 1.07 41.95 -6.69
N GLY A 90 1.54 40.88 -7.34
CA GLY A 90 2.88 40.79 -7.90
C GLY A 90 2.86 39.68 -8.95
N GLY A 91 2.95 40.07 -10.22
CA GLY A 91 2.90 39.15 -11.35
C GLY A 91 3.84 37.97 -11.16
N MET A 92 3.35 36.77 -11.46
CA MET A 92 4.15 35.55 -11.57
C MET A 92 5.12 35.70 -12.74
N ALA A 93 6.28 36.32 -12.47
CA ALA A 93 7.46 36.08 -13.28
C ALA A 93 7.78 34.59 -13.16
N LEU A 94 7.67 33.88 -14.29
CA LEU A 94 8.19 32.53 -14.44
C LEU A 94 9.67 32.56 -14.01
N PRO A 95 10.09 31.76 -13.00
CA PRO A 95 11.50 31.69 -12.69
C PRO A 95 12.21 31.12 -13.91
N GLU A 96 13.19 31.86 -14.40
CA GLU A 96 14.12 31.43 -15.43
C GLU A 96 14.88 30.23 -14.85
N ARG A 97 14.38 29.02 -15.19
CA ARG A 97 14.86 27.78 -14.58
C ARG A 97 16.24 27.49 -15.16
N SER A 98 17.24 27.51 -14.30
CA SER A 98 18.59 27.08 -14.63
C SER A 98 18.56 25.75 -15.40
N SER A 99 19.34 25.66 -16.48
CA SER A 99 19.39 24.47 -17.36
C SER A 99 19.55 23.15 -16.59
N LYS A 100 20.26 23.16 -15.45
CA LYS A 100 20.41 22.00 -14.55
C LYS A 100 19.07 21.54 -13.94
N GLU A 101 18.19 22.45 -13.54
CA GLU A 101 16.86 22.11 -12.99
C GLU A 101 15.94 21.50 -14.06
N ILE A 102 16.05 21.95 -15.30
CA ILE A 102 15.31 21.39 -16.44
C ILE A 102 15.76 19.95 -16.72
N TYR A 103 17.07 19.67 -16.67
CA TYR A 103 17.62 18.32 -16.82
C TYR A 103 17.13 17.37 -15.73
N HIS A 104 17.12 17.79 -14.46
CA HIS A 104 16.62 16.94 -13.36
C HIS A 104 15.10 16.76 -13.41
N ALA A 105 14.34 17.79 -13.81
CA ALA A 105 12.91 17.68 -14.04
C ALA A 105 12.59 16.64 -15.12
N SER A 106 13.36 16.61 -16.21
CA SER A 106 13.17 15.64 -17.31
C SER A 106 13.42 14.18 -16.87
N LYS A 107 14.37 13.93 -15.95
CA LYS A 107 14.61 12.59 -15.39
C LYS A 107 13.47 12.18 -14.45
N SER A 108 12.95 13.11 -13.67
CA SER A 108 11.80 12.88 -12.79
C SER A 108 10.53 12.56 -13.58
N THR A 109 10.25 13.30 -14.66
CA THR A 109 9.07 13.08 -15.51
C THR A 109 9.15 11.75 -16.26
N LYS A 110 10.32 11.33 -16.75
CA LYS A 110 10.51 9.99 -17.36
C LYS A 110 10.20 8.86 -16.38
N LYS A 111 10.70 8.95 -15.14
CA LYS A 111 10.41 7.97 -14.09
C LYS A 111 8.91 7.95 -13.77
N ALA A 112 8.28 9.11 -13.63
CA ALA A 112 6.84 9.21 -13.39
C ALA A 112 6.02 8.59 -14.52
N LEU A 113 6.41 8.80 -15.79
CA LEU A 113 5.77 8.20 -16.95
C LEU A 113 5.90 6.68 -16.96
N SER A 114 7.10 6.15 -16.66
CA SER A 114 7.34 4.71 -16.57
C SER A 114 6.52 4.06 -15.45
N VAL A 115 6.42 4.70 -14.28
CA VAL A 115 5.58 4.22 -13.17
C VAL A 115 4.11 4.20 -13.58
N ARG A 116 3.64 5.25 -14.26
CA ARG A 116 2.25 5.32 -14.73
C ARG A 116 1.95 4.23 -15.75
N LEU A 117 2.87 3.95 -16.68
CA LEU A 117 2.73 2.86 -17.65
C LEU A 117 2.60 1.52 -16.93
N PHE A 118 3.48 1.24 -15.97
CA PHE A 118 3.43 0.02 -15.18
C PHE A 118 2.09 -0.14 -14.43
N GLN A 119 1.62 0.92 -13.78
CA GLN A 119 0.32 0.92 -13.09
C GLN A 119 -0.86 0.69 -14.05
N THR A 120 -0.79 1.24 -15.27
CA THR A 120 -1.81 0.99 -16.30
C THR A 120 -1.80 -0.46 -16.74
N MET A 121 -0.62 -1.06 -16.97
CA MET A 121 -0.50 -2.48 -17.32
C MET A 121 -1.04 -3.39 -16.21
N GLU A 122 -0.74 -3.11 -14.95
CA GLU A 122 -1.27 -3.87 -13.81
C GLU A 122 -2.81 -3.82 -13.77
N LYS A 123 -3.41 -2.65 -14.04
CA LYS A 123 -4.87 -2.51 -14.13
C LYS A 123 -5.46 -3.27 -15.31
N ILE A 124 -4.76 -3.32 -16.45
CA ILE A 124 -5.17 -4.12 -17.61
C ILE A 124 -5.17 -5.60 -17.23
N ASP A 125 -4.10 -6.10 -16.60
CA ASP A 125 -4.03 -7.50 -16.17
C ASP A 125 -5.13 -7.85 -15.16
N GLN A 126 -5.43 -6.94 -14.24
CA GLN A 126 -6.51 -7.12 -13.27
C GLN A 126 -7.87 -7.17 -13.97
N THR A 127 -8.18 -6.21 -14.84
CA THR A 127 -9.45 -6.20 -15.59
C THR A 127 -9.59 -7.42 -16.50
N GLN A 128 -8.50 -7.92 -17.10
CA GLN A 128 -8.53 -9.17 -17.85
C GLN A 128 -8.83 -10.39 -16.96
N LYS A 129 -8.27 -10.46 -15.75
CA LYS A 129 -8.60 -11.51 -14.77
C LYS A 129 -10.07 -11.43 -14.38
N ASP A 130 -10.59 -10.23 -14.16
CA ASP A 130 -11.99 -10.00 -13.81
C ASP A 130 -12.92 -10.45 -14.95
N ILE A 131 -12.61 -10.11 -16.21
CA ILE A 131 -13.35 -10.58 -17.39
C ILE A 131 -13.39 -12.10 -17.42
N ARG A 132 -12.25 -12.79 -17.25
CA ARG A 132 -12.21 -14.26 -17.21
C ARG A 132 -13.05 -14.83 -16.07
N GLY A 133 -13.00 -14.20 -14.89
CA GLY A 133 -13.81 -14.60 -13.73
C GLY A 133 -15.31 -14.45 -13.98
N ILE A 134 -15.73 -13.34 -14.60
CA ILE A 134 -17.13 -13.07 -14.97
C ILE A 134 -17.60 -14.07 -16.03
N GLN A 135 -16.79 -14.34 -17.06
CA GLN A 135 -17.10 -15.36 -18.07
C GLN A 135 -17.31 -16.74 -17.45
N GLN A 136 -16.45 -17.14 -16.50
CA GLN A 136 -16.62 -18.40 -15.78
C GLN A 136 -17.87 -18.39 -14.87
N ALA A 137 -18.22 -17.25 -14.28
CA ALA A 137 -19.46 -17.10 -13.53
C ALA A 137 -20.69 -17.22 -14.45
N LEU A 138 -20.66 -16.64 -15.64
CA LEU A 138 -21.72 -16.78 -16.65
C LEU A 138 -21.91 -18.23 -17.07
N ALA A 139 -20.82 -18.94 -17.39
CA ALA A 139 -20.88 -20.36 -17.75
C ALA A 139 -21.51 -21.23 -16.64
N ARG A 140 -21.27 -20.91 -15.37
CA ARG A 140 -21.83 -21.63 -14.21
C ARG A 140 -23.30 -21.31 -13.94
N ASN A 141 -23.72 -20.08 -14.21
CA ASN A 141 -25.08 -19.59 -13.95
C ASN A 141 -26.03 -19.72 -15.15
N ALA A 142 -25.50 -20.11 -16.31
CA ALA A 142 -26.28 -20.36 -17.52
C ALA A 142 -27.48 -21.28 -17.21
N GLY A 143 -28.68 -20.80 -17.50
CA GLY A 143 -29.94 -21.55 -17.37
C GLY A 143 -30.54 -21.65 -15.96
N ARG A 144 -29.89 -21.15 -14.89
CA ARG A 144 -30.44 -21.22 -13.52
C ARG A 144 -30.99 -19.90 -13.00
N HIS A 145 -30.29 -18.79 -13.24
CA HIS A 145 -30.60 -17.51 -12.63
C HIS A 145 -30.59 -16.37 -13.65
N SER A 146 -31.72 -16.14 -14.34
CA SER A 146 -31.84 -15.15 -15.42
C SER A 146 -31.48 -13.71 -15.00
N ILE A 147 -31.81 -13.31 -13.78
CA ILE A 147 -31.51 -11.95 -13.28
C ILE A 147 -30.01 -11.82 -12.98
N ALA A 148 -29.41 -12.86 -12.40
CA ALA A 148 -27.98 -12.87 -12.09
C ALA A 148 -27.12 -12.92 -13.37
N THR A 149 -27.56 -13.65 -14.40
CA THR A 149 -26.87 -13.68 -15.70
C THR A 149 -26.92 -12.31 -16.37
N ALA A 150 -28.07 -11.63 -16.37
CA ALA A 150 -28.18 -10.27 -16.93
C ALA A 150 -27.24 -9.27 -16.24
N GLN A 151 -27.14 -9.31 -14.90
CA GLN A 151 -26.19 -8.47 -14.16
C GLN A 151 -24.73 -8.81 -14.45
N LEU A 152 -24.40 -10.09 -14.64
CA LEU A 152 -23.04 -10.52 -15.00
C LEU A 152 -22.66 -10.09 -16.43
N GLU A 153 -23.61 -10.13 -17.37
CA GLU A 153 -23.42 -9.64 -18.74
C GLU A 153 -23.20 -8.12 -18.76
N GLU A 154 -23.98 -7.36 -17.99
CA GLU A 154 -23.76 -5.93 -17.83
C GLU A 154 -22.37 -5.62 -17.26
N LYS A 155 -21.97 -6.33 -16.20
CA LYS A 155 -20.61 -6.22 -15.62
C LYS A 155 -19.53 -6.56 -16.64
N LEU A 156 -19.74 -7.59 -17.47
CA LEU A 156 -18.81 -7.99 -18.52
C LEU A 156 -18.66 -6.88 -19.57
N ALA A 157 -19.77 -6.30 -20.04
CA ALA A 157 -19.74 -5.19 -20.99
C ALA A 157 -19.00 -3.97 -20.43
N ASN A 158 -19.25 -3.63 -19.16
CA ASN A 158 -18.56 -2.55 -18.47
C ASN A 158 -17.05 -2.84 -18.31
N ALA A 159 -16.66 -4.07 -17.96
CA ALA A 159 -15.26 -4.46 -17.85
C ALA A 159 -14.53 -4.39 -19.21
N HIS A 160 -15.18 -4.80 -20.32
CA HIS A 160 -14.60 -4.64 -21.66
C HIS A 160 -14.43 -3.18 -22.06
N LYS A 161 -15.40 -2.31 -21.74
CA LYS A 161 -15.28 -0.87 -21.99
C LYS A 161 -14.10 -0.27 -21.21
N GLN A 162 -13.94 -0.65 -19.95
CA GLN A 162 -12.81 -0.23 -19.11
C GLN A 162 -11.47 -0.73 -19.67
N LEU A 163 -11.40 -1.98 -20.10
CA LEU A 163 -10.22 -2.55 -20.75
C LEU A 163 -9.80 -1.72 -21.97
N GLY A 164 -10.75 -1.38 -22.85
CA GLY A 164 -10.49 -0.56 -24.03
C GLY A 164 -9.97 0.85 -23.68
N GLN A 165 -10.52 1.47 -22.62
CA GLN A 165 -10.03 2.76 -22.12
C GLN A 165 -8.59 2.67 -21.58
N LEU A 166 -8.27 1.63 -20.81
CA LEU A 166 -6.93 1.41 -20.27
C LEU A 166 -5.91 1.13 -21.38
N GLN A 167 -6.27 0.34 -22.39
CA GLN A 167 -5.44 0.09 -23.57
C GLN A 167 -5.17 1.37 -24.37
N ALA A 168 -6.17 2.23 -24.53
CA ALA A 168 -5.98 3.53 -25.17
C ALA A 168 -5.02 4.43 -24.37
N GLN A 169 -5.14 4.43 -23.03
CA GLN A 169 -4.22 5.15 -22.15
C GLN A 169 -2.79 4.59 -22.24
N GLU A 170 -2.63 3.27 -22.23
CA GLU A 170 -1.34 2.61 -22.42
C GLU A 170 -0.70 3.03 -23.75
N ALA A 171 -1.45 2.97 -24.85
CA ALA A 171 -0.96 3.36 -26.17
C ALA A 171 -0.53 4.84 -26.21
N SER A 172 -1.27 5.75 -25.53
CA SER A 172 -0.85 7.15 -25.43
C SER A 172 0.46 7.32 -24.65
N LEU A 173 0.61 6.63 -23.52
CA LEU A 173 1.82 6.70 -22.69
C LEU A 173 3.04 6.11 -23.41
N GLN A 174 2.85 5.01 -24.14
CA GLN A 174 3.91 4.44 -24.97
C GLN A 174 4.35 5.38 -26.09
N ARG A 175 3.43 6.11 -26.72
CA ARG A 175 3.77 7.14 -27.73
C ARG A 175 4.56 8.28 -27.11
N GLU A 176 4.18 8.76 -25.93
CA GLU A 176 4.93 9.78 -25.20
C GLU A 176 6.33 9.31 -24.82
N GLN A 177 6.47 8.06 -24.36
CA GLN A 177 7.76 7.46 -24.05
C GLN A 177 8.66 7.40 -25.29
N LYS A 178 8.13 6.89 -26.41
CA LYS A 178 8.86 6.84 -27.69
C LYS A 178 9.33 8.22 -28.12
N LYS A 179 8.48 9.26 -28.04
CA LYS A 179 8.87 10.65 -28.35
C LYS A 179 10.01 11.14 -27.46
N ALA A 180 9.96 10.86 -26.16
CA ALA A 180 10.99 11.25 -25.21
C ALA A 180 12.33 10.54 -25.44
N ASP A 181 12.29 9.30 -25.94
CA ASP A 181 13.47 8.51 -26.28
C ASP A 181 14.09 8.95 -27.61
N THR A 182 13.28 9.29 -28.62
CA THR A 182 13.78 9.84 -29.89
C THR A 182 14.49 11.18 -29.67
N HIS A 183 13.91 12.08 -28.86
CA HIS A 183 14.57 13.34 -28.52
C HIS A 183 15.93 13.09 -27.87
N LYS A 184 16.03 12.16 -26.91
CA LYS A 184 17.30 11.82 -26.24
C LYS A 184 18.38 11.41 -27.24
N LYS A 185 18.07 10.50 -28.17
CA LYS A 185 19.02 10.03 -29.20
C LYS A 185 19.53 11.16 -30.10
N MET A 186 18.73 12.19 -30.33
CA MET A 186 19.08 13.35 -31.16
C MET A 186 19.79 14.47 -30.38
N THR A 187 19.89 14.40 -29.05
CA THR A 187 20.53 15.46 -28.24
C THR A 187 21.88 15.01 -27.65
N GLU A 188 22.18 13.72 -27.68
CA GLU A 188 23.49 13.18 -27.26
C GLU A 188 24.40 13.12 -28.50
N PHE A 189 25.22 14.17 -28.70
CA PHE A 189 26.32 14.22 -29.67
C PHE A 189 27.66 14.28 -28.94
#